data_AF-A0A416FDQ0-F1
#
_entry.id   AF-A0A416FDQ0-F1
#
_cell.length_a   1.000
_cell.length_b   1.000
_cell.length_c   1.000
_cell.angle_alpha   90.00
_cell.angle_beta   90.00
_cell.angle_gamma   90.00
#
_symmetry.space_group_name_H-M   'P 1'
#
loop_
_entity.id
_entity.type
_entity.pdbx_description
1 polymer ?
#
loop_
_entity_poly.entity_id
_entity_poly.type
_entity_poly.pdbx_seq_one_letter_code
_entity_poly.pdbx_strand_id
1 'polypeptide(L)'
;MKKLIVGVKNDTQTDGYSLRVLTKKFSRGEFDKEYILQRAAGCSTDACKSGLITSVVRNEKIDSIKLCEERVEDNNWKLWLIDGLQRLTTFEEYFNNAFAISKKQKKSIVYYKDKVNGEEQLIEYDLRGKRYRDLPQAIKDQIDDYILNVDIHLDCTKEDMAYDIERYNQNVPMNTNQKNFLCMLNTASDIKDLANNHVFFKDCGDYKGYEKPKGIIERVITEAMMLMFHFDLWSKGKKMNEVLDANASSAEFSIFEGELDDLSEIIDHDTTGQLFNSKNSFIWFAAFNKFTDFDLPNERFAEFLTAFQDRLHSECFDEYEQKSFDTYDNGKGTKDKKVVATKLDMLEKLMKDFFGLNEETEEPIIEKNFDVDEVCEKQEEVVEEKENDPVVVEESSVPTAEEIENQKTLDFIKAEVDPGAIMKDVEDFMDIVNDDNSFKFDSAVLTVSKTVTCALIAYSYLLDKDTEFFKWANDICKKGRTFSLNDRINYICLKREFDSYIDDLDGKNVA
;
A
#
# COMPACT_ATOMS: atom_id res chain seq x y z
N MET A 1 1.09 15.68 49.76
CA MET A 1 0.48 16.28 48.55
C MET A 1 0.52 17.80 48.68
N LYS A 2 1.32 18.51 47.87
CA LYS A 2 1.07 19.93 47.62
C LYS A 2 -0.25 20.03 46.84
N LYS A 3 -1.20 20.87 47.26
CA LYS A 3 -2.40 21.14 46.46
C LYS A 3 -1.99 21.99 45.26
N LEU A 4 -2.39 21.58 44.05
CA LEU A 4 -2.17 22.39 42.87
C LEU A 4 -3.01 23.67 42.97
N ILE A 5 -2.35 24.83 43.09
CA ILE A 5 -3.00 26.13 42.97
C ILE A 5 -2.78 26.58 41.53
N VAL A 6 -3.84 26.55 40.72
CA VAL A 6 -3.77 27.03 39.33
C VAL A 6 -3.50 28.53 39.34
N GLY A 7 -2.30 28.95 38.91
CA GLY A 7 -1.92 30.35 38.77
C GLY A 7 -0.67 30.83 39.55
N VAL A 8 0.36 30.00 39.74
CA VAL A 8 1.65 30.44 40.34
C VAL A 8 2.84 30.00 39.47
N LYS A 9 3.67 31.00 39.10
CA LYS A 9 4.98 30.98 38.42
C LYS A 9 5.15 30.17 37.11
N ASN A 10 5.87 30.79 36.16
CA ASN A 10 6.59 30.06 35.13
C ASN A 10 7.89 29.53 35.74
N ASP A 11 7.92 28.25 36.08
CA ASP A 11 9.12 27.55 36.56
C ASP A 11 9.93 26.94 35.39
N THR A 12 9.65 27.36 34.14
CA THR A 12 10.39 26.98 32.93
C THR A 12 10.83 28.23 32.15
N GLN A 13 12.10 28.27 31.73
CA GLN A 13 12.68 29.26 30.82
C GLN A 13 12.98 28.60 29.46
N THR A 14 12.77 29.31 28.35
CA THR A 14 13.15 28.85 27.00
C THR A 14 14.19 29.78 26.40
N ASP A 15 15.36 29.25 26.07
CA ASP A 15 16.43 29.93 25.36
C ASP A 15 16.60 29.37 23.95
N GLY A 16 17.09 30.19 23.01
CA GLY A 16 17.49 29.74 21.66
C GLY A 16 18.99 29.82 21.47
N TYR A 17 19.64 28.72 21.08
CA TYR A 17 21.08 28.68 20.80
C TYR A 17 21.33 28.19 19.37
N SER A 18 22.31 28.76 18.68
CA SER A 18 22.78 28.15 17.42
C SER A 18 23.39 26.79 17.68
N LEU A 19 23.18 25.86 16.76
CA LEU A 19 23.54 24.45 16.93
C LEU A 19 25.03 24.28 17.18
N ARG A 20 25.87 25.11 16.54
CA ARG A 20 27.32 25.15 16.77
C ARG A 20 27.67 25.58 18.20
N VAL A 21 26.97 26.56 18.76
CA VAL A 21 27.19 27.02 20.15
C VAL A 21 26.71 25.96 21.13
N LEU A 22 25.49 25.44 20.94
CA LEU A 22 24.91 24.44 21.83
C LEU A 22 25.72 23.14 21.87
N THR A 23 26.25 22.69 20.73
CA THR A 23 27.13 21.51 20.71
C THR A 23 28.44 21.77 21.44
N LYS A 24 29.04 22.98 21.32
CA LYS A 24 30.24 23.33 22.12
C LYS A 24 29.96 23.33 23.62
N LYS A 25 28.77 23.78 24.06
CA LYS A 25 28.33 23.71 25.47
C LYS A 25 28.25 22.26 25.96
N PHE A 26 27.66 21.38 25.15
CA PHE A 26 27.56 19.94 25.41
C PHE A 26 28.95 19.27 25.52
N SER A 27 29.85 19.49 24.55
CA SER A 27 31.20 18.90 24.56
C SER A 27 32.06 19.35 25.75
N ARG A 28 31.78 20.54 26.30
CA ARG A 28 32.47 21.10 27.49
C ARG A 28 31.89 20.65 28.82
N GLY A 29 30.72 20.02 28.84
CA GLY A 29 29.99 19.73 30.07
C GLY A 29 29.46 20.99 30.78
N GLU A 30 29.04 22.03 30.03
CA GLU A 30 28.37 23.21 30.62
C GLU A 30 27.00 22.85 31.24
N PHE A 31 26.46 21.68 30.89
CA PHE A 31 25.40 20.96 31.59
C PHE A 31 25.77 19.47 31.62
N ASP A 32 25.38 18.78 32.69
CA ASP A 32 25.75 17.38 32.91
C ASP A 32 24.78 16.42 32.22
N LYS A 33 25.36 15.49 31.46
CA LYS A 33 24.64 14.48 30.66
C LYS A 33 24.52 13.12 31.34
N GLU A 34 25.24 12.91 32.43
CA GLU A 34 25.33 11.64 33.16
C GLU A 34 24.39 11.63 34.39
N TYR A 35 23.15 12.14 34.23
CA TYR A 35 22.14 12.01 35.27
C TYR A 35 21.78 10.54 35.49
N ILE A 36 21.70 10.11 36.75
CA ILE A 36 21.64 8.69 37.13
C ILE A 36 20.45 7.87 36.58
N LEU A 37 19.37 8.53 36.15
CA LEU A 37 18.20 7.89 35.53
C LEU A 37 18.16 8.04 34.00
N GLN A 38 19.13 8.74 33.41
CA GLN A 38 19.21 8.93 31.96
C GLN A 38 19.71 7.65 31.26
N ARG A 39 19.17 7.35 30.09
CA ARG A 39 19.66 6.22 29.26
C ARG A 39 20.99 6.56 28.59
N ALA A 40 21.82 5.55 28.37
CA ALA A 40 23.12 5.70 27.70
C ALA A 40 23.00 6.39 26.32
N ALA A 41 24.03 7.17 25.95
CA ALA A 41 24.16 7.78 24.64
C ALA A 41 24.41 6.74 23.53
N GLY A 42 24.18 7.12 22.27
CA GLY A 42 24.52 6.29 21.10
C GLY A 42 23.42 5.32 20.64
N CYS A 43 22.20 5.42 21.18
CA CYS A 43 21.08 4.53 20.84
C CYS A 43 20.37 4.89 19.51
N SER A 44 20.79 5.96 18.82
CA SER A 44 20.22 6.38 17.54
C SER A 44 20.66 5.48 16.39
N THR A 45 19.71 4.96 15.61
CA THR A 45 20.00 4.27 14.34
C THR A 45 20.52 5.23 13.26
N ASP A 46 21.22 4.71 12.24
CA ASP A 46 21.69 5.51 11.09
C ASP A 46 20.57 6.29 10.40
N ALA A 47 19.35 5.74 10.35
CA ALA A 47 18.18 6.42 9.79
C ALA A 47 17.76 7.62 10.65
N CYS A 48 17.75 7.47 11.98
CA CYS A 48 17.49 8.57 12.92
C CYS A 48 18.57 9.65 12.81
N LYS A 49 19.86 9.25 12.79
CA LYS A 49 20.99 10.18 12.68
C LYS A 49 20.95 10.98 11.37
N SER A 50 20.75 10.28 10.25
CA SER A 50 20.67 10.87 8.91
C SER A 50 19.46 11.79 8.75
N GLY A 51 18.31 11.40 9.30
CA GLY A 51 17.08 12.20 9.29
C GLY A 51 17.27 13.51 10.06
N LEU A 52 17.82 13.46 11.28
CA LEU A 52 18.02 14.64 12.12
C LEU A 52 18.90 15.70 11.46
N ILE A 53 20.03 15.30 10.86
CA ILE A 53 20.90 16.22 10.11
C ILE A 53 20.19 16.78 8.87
N THR A 54 19.43 15.93 8.16
CA THR A 54 18.66 16.34 6.98
C THR A 54 17.59 17.39 7.34
N SER A 55 16.92 17.23 8.47
CA SER A 55 15.96 18.21 8.99
C SER A 55 16.60 19.55 9.36
N VAL A 56 17.81 19.55 9.97
CA VAL A 56 18.58 20.79 10.19
C VAL A 56 18.88 21.51 8.87
N VAL A 57 19.43 20.80 7.87
CA VAL A 57 19.74 21.39 6.54
C VAL A 57 18.48 21.86 5.80
N ARG A 58 17.32 21.33 6.14
CA ARG A 58 16.03 21.74 5.57
C ARG A 58 15.31 22.81 6.42
N ASN A 59 15.94 23.28 7.49
CA ASN A 59 15.39 24.21 8.48
C ASN A 59 14.03 23.76 9.05
N GLU A 60 13.85 22.45 9.20
CA GLU A 60 12.66 21.84 9.80
C GLU A 60 12.74 21.97 11.33
N LYS A 61 11.59 22.08 12.01
CA LYS A 61 11.56 22.21 13.48
C LYS A 61 11.99 20.89 14.14
N ILE A 62 12.87 20.99 15.13
CA ILE A 62 13.37 19.88 15.94
C ILE A 62 12.97 20.11 17.39
N ASP A 63 12.62 19.05 18.11
CA ASP A 63 12.28 19.12 19.53
C ASP A 63 13.43 19.71 20.36
N SER A 64 13.10 20.74 21.11
CA SER A 64 13.98 21.43 22.07
C SER A 64 14.74 20.46 22.96
N ILE A 65 15.95 20.82 23.36
CA ILE A 65 16.65 20.14 24.47
C ILE A 65 15.94 20.48 25.79
N LYS A 66 15.88 19.55 26.74
CA LYS A 66 15.29 19.77 28.07
C LYS A 66 16.38 19.67 29.14
N LEU A 67 16.52 20.72 29.94
CA LEU A 67 17.39 20.77 31.12
C LEU A 67 16.58 20.92 32.40
N CYS A 68 17.09 20.40 33.51
CA CYS A 68 16.60 20.68 34.85
C CYS A 68 17.72 21.33 35.68
N GLU A 69 17.41 22.41 36.38
CA GLU A 69 18.27 23.04 37.35
C GLU A 69 18.00 22.46 38.74
N GLU A 70 18.89 21.58 39.22
CA GLU A 70 18.87 21.09 40.60
C GLU A 70 19.64 22.05 41.50
N ARG A 71 19.01 22.46 42.61
CA ARG A 71 19.71 23.17 43.67
C ARG A 71 20.53 22.18 44.51
N VAL A 72 21.83 22.39 44.57
CA VAL A 72 22.75 21.58 45.38
C VAL A 72 23.21 22.37 46.61
N GLU A 73 24.03 21.74 47.47
CA GLU A 73 24.57 22.36 48.68
C GLU A 73 25.41 23.62 48.36
N ASP A 74 25.57 24.49 49.36
CA ASP A 74 26.31 25.77 49.27
C ASP A 74 25.78 26.81 48.26
N ASN A 75 24.47 26.79 47.96
CA ASN A 75 23.80 27.68 46.98
C ASN A 75 24.34 27.55 45.54
N ASN A 76 24.98 26.42 45.22
CA ASN A 76 25.32 26.09 43.85
C ASN A 76 24.12 25.45 43.14
N TRP A 77 24.16 25.47 41.81
CA TRP A 77 23.13 24.91 40.93
C TRP A 77 23.77 23.97 39.94
N LYS A 78 23.07 22.91 39.56
CA LYS A 78 23.52 21.95 38.56
C LYS A 78 22.47 21.79 37.47
N LEU A 79 22.88 22.04 36.23
CA LEU A 79 22.05 21.82 35.05
C LEU A 79 22.22 20.37 34.56
N TRP A 80 21.12 19.63 34.53
CA TRP A 80 21.06 18.23 34.11
C TRP A 80 20.32 18.07 32.79
N LEU A 81 20.88 17.29 31.85
CA LEU A 81 20.27 16.97 30.57
C LEU A 81 19.27 15.81 30.69
N ILE A 82 17.99 16.15 30.80
CA ILE A 82 16.92 15.17 31.02
C ILE A 82 16.26 14.68 29.70
N ASP A 83 16.24 15.49 28.64
CA ASP A 83 15.92 15.01 27.27
C ASP A 83 16.78 15.74 26.21
N GLY A 84 17.04 15.03 25.11
CA GLY A 84 17.82 15.53 23.98
C GLY A 84 19.24 14.98 23.88
N LEU A 85 19.69 14.12 24.81
CA LEU A 85 20.99 13.46 24.79
C LEU A 85 21.33 12.85 23.42
N GLN A 86 20.42 12.04 22.86
CA GLN A 86 20.64 11.40 21.56
C GLN A 86 20.72 12.41 20.41
N ARG A 87 20.03 13.56 20.51
CA ARG A 87 20.08 14.64 19.51
C ARG A 87 21.45 15.33 19.56
N LEU A 88 21.88 15.77 20.75
CA LEU A 88 23.19 16.41 20.96
C LEU A 88 24.37 15.50 20.61
N THR A 89 24.34 14.23 21.01
CA THR A 89 25.35 13.25 20.60
C THR A 89 25.42 13.10 19.07
N THR A 90 24.28 13.06 18.39
CA THR A 90 24.25 12.98 16.91
C THR A 90 24.87 14.21 16.26
N PHE A 91 24.60 15.42 16.78
CA PHE A 91 25.20 16.65 16.26
C PHE A 91 26.72 16.71 16.51
N GLU A 92 27.17 16.36 17.72
CA GLU A 92 28.59 16.26 18.07
C GLU A 92 29.32 15.26 17.16
N GLU A 93 28.79 14.04 17.01
CA GLU A 93 29.30 13.03 16.09
C GLU A 93 29.38 13.53 14.65
N TYR A 94 28.37 14.24 14.16
CA TYR A 94 28.35 14.72 12.76
C TYR A 94 29.38 15.81 12.53
N PHE A 95 29.47 16.81 13.41
CA PHE A 95 30.50 17.86 13.32
C PHE A 95 31.92 17.28 13.42
N ASN A 96 32.11 16.24 14.24
CA ASN A 96 33.36 15.48 14.35
C ASN A 96 33.58 14.48 13.21
N ASN A 97 32.69 14.45 12.19
CA ASN A 97 32.76 13.60 11.01
C ASN A 97 32.72 12.09 11.31
N ALA A 98 32.13 11.65 12.43
CA ALA A 98 32.08 10.25 12.83
C ALA A 98 31.24 9.39 11.86
N PHE A 99 30.11 9.91 11.37
CA PHE A 99 29.27 9.25 10.36
C PHE A 99 29.05 10.12 9.12
N ALA A 100 28.54 9.48 8.06
CA ALA A 100 28.06 10.12 6.84
C ALA A 100 26.54 9.92 6.72
N ILE A 101 25.83 10.87 6.12
CA ILE A 101 24.38 10.75 5.90
C ILE A 101 24.08 9.51 5.03
N SER A 102 23.10 8.70 5.44
CA SER A 102 22.77 7.42 4.81
C SER A 102 22.47 7.55 3.32
N LYS A 103 22.97 6.60 2.52
CA LYS A 103 22.61 6.46 1.09
C LYS A 103 21.11 6.21 0.86
N LYS A 104 20.36 5.81 1.90
CA LYS A 104 18.90 5.58 1.85
C LYS A 104 18.09 6.77 2.41
N GLN A 105 18.74 7.91 2.70
CA GLN A 105 18.07 9.09 3.26
C GLN A 105 17.01 9.65 2.27
N LYS A 106 15.78 9.83 2.76
CA LYS A 106 14.71 10.51 2.00
C LYS A 106 14.87 12.03 2.08
N LYS A 107 14.34 12.76 1.09
CA LYS A 107 14.40 14.24 1.01
C LYS A 107 15.85 14.79 1.11
N SER A 108 16.83 14.05 0.57
CA SER A 108 18.26 14.37 0.68
C SER A 108 18.75 15.45 -0.29
N ILE A 109 17.96 15.74 -1.32
CA ILE A 109 18.22 16.82 -2.27
C ILE A 109 17.83 18.14 -1.61
N VAL A 110 18.79 19.06 -1.55
CA VAL A 110 18.64 20.40 -0.97
C VAL A 110 19.24 21.43 -1.92
N TYR A 111 18.87 22.69 -1.72
CA TYR A 111 19.28 23.79 -2.59
C TYR A 111 19.96 24.87 -1.76
N TYR A 112 21.10 25.39 -2.24
CA TYR A 112 21.81 26.50 -1.63
C TYR A 112 22.21 27.53 -2.68
N LYS A 113 22.44 28.77 -2.26
CA LYS A 113 22.91 29.84 -3.14
C LYS A 113 24.43 29.93 -3.10
N ASP A 114 25.06 30.06 -4.26
CA ASP A 114 26.51 30.29 -4.40
C ASP A 114 26.81 31.23 -5.58
N LYS A 115 28.03 31.75 -5.65
CA LYS A 115 28.48 32.60 -6.75
C LYS A 115 29.27 31.81 -7.79
N VAL A 116 28.60 31.40 -8.86
CA VAL A 116 29.24 30.76 -10.02
C VAL A 116 29.53 31.84 -11.06
N ASN A 117 30.80 32.00 -11.47
CA ASN A 117 31.27 33.05 -12.38
C ASN A 117 30.91 34.49 -11.97
N GLY A 118 30.64 34.72 -10.68
CA GLY A 118 30.27 36.03 -10.12
C GLY A 118 28.76 36.28 -10.01
N GLU A 119 27.93 35.45 -10.64
CA GLU A 119 26.47 35.51 -10.56
C GLU A 119 25.95 34.57 -9.46
N GLU A 120 24.89 34.99 -8.76
CA GLU A 120 24.25 34.16 -7.74
C GLU A 120 23.37 33.09 -8.41
N GLN A 121 23.68 31.82 -8.16
CA GLN A 121 22.96 30.68 -8.72
C GLN A 121 22.45 29.77 -7.60
N LEU A 122 21.30 29.11 -7.84
CA LEU A 122 20.74 28.11 -6.95
C LEU A 122 21.33 26.73 -7.34
N ILE A 123 22.16 26.17 -6.47
CA ILE A 123 22.85 24.90 -6.68
C ILE A 123 22.08 23.79 -5.98
N GLU A 124 21.73 22.74 -6.74
CA GLU A 124 21.23 21.48 -6.19
C GLU A 124 22.37 20.65 -5.59
N TYR A 125 22.16 20.11 -4.39
CA TYR A 125 23.14 19.30 -3.68
C TYR A 125 22.50 18.09 -3.01
N ASP A 126 23.10 16.91 -3.22
CA ASP A 126 22.67 15.67 -2.56
C ASP A 126 23.48 15.39 -1.29
N LEU A 127 22.79 15.37 -0.16
CA LEU A 127 23.35 15.08 1.16
C LEU A 127 23.79 13.62 1.33
N ARG A 128 23.33 12.68 0.49
CA ARG A 128 23.63 11.24 0.64
C ARG A 128 25.14 10.96 0.57
N GLY A 129 25.62 10.19 1.55
CA GLY A 129 27.02 9.79 1.67
C GLY A 129 27.97 10.89 2.15
N LYS A 130 27.49 12.10 2.47
CA LYS A 130 28.33 13.23 2.90
C LYS A 130 28.53 13.26 4.41
N ARG A 131 29.75 13.57 4.84
CA ARG A 131 30.11 13.99 6.21
C ARG A 131 30.13 15.51 6.29
N TYR A 132 30.11 16.07 7.49
CA TYR A 132 30.10 17.53 7.69
C TYR A 132 31.21 18.26 6.92
N ARG A 133 32.44 17.73 6.92
CA ARG A 133 33.59 18.31 6.20
C ARG A 133 33.38 18.38 4.68
N ASP A 134 32.61 17.45 4.11
CA ASP A 134 32.40 17.29 2.66
C ASP A 134 31.35 18.27 2.11
N LEU A 135 30.63 18.99 2.99
CA LEU A 135 29.57 19.93 2.63
C LEU A 135 30.12 21.28 2.10
N PRO A 136 29.41 21.96 1.18
CA PRO A 136 29.64 23.36 0.83
C PRO A 136 29.55 24.29 2.03
N GLN A 137 30.25 25.43 1.99
CA GLN A 137 30.30 26.34 3.13
C GLN A 137 28.92 26.90 3.49
N ALA A 138 28.11 27.30 2.51
CA ALA A 138 26.74 27.78 2.78
C ALA A 138 25.86 26.77 3.53
N ILE A 139 26.01 25.46 3.23
CA ILE A 139 25.29 24.40 3.96
C ILE A 139 25.87 24.21 5.36
N LYS A 140 27.20 24.34 5.53
CA LYS A 140 27.85 24.32 6.85
C LYS A 140 27.37 25.47 7.74
N ASP A 141 27.30 26.68 7.19
CA ASP A 141 26.83 27.87 7.88
C ASP A 141 25.36 27.69 8.31
N GLN A 142 24.51 27.19 7.41
CA GLN A 142 23.11 26.88 7.73
C GLN A 142 22.96 25.83 8.86
N ILE A 143 23.81 24.80 8.91
CA ILE A 143 23.83 23.83 10.02
C ILE A 143 24.33 24.49 11.31
N ASP A 144 25.39 25.29 11.22
CA ASP A 144 26.03 25.93 12.37
C ASP A 144 25.10 26.93 13.07
N ASP A 145 24.38 27.72 12.27
CA ASP A 145 23.50 28.81 12.70
C ASP A 145 22.06 28.38 13.01
N TYR A 146 21.67 27.13 12.69
CA TYR A 146 20.35 26.59 13.03
C TYR A 146 20.05 26.77 14.53
N ILE A 147 18.96 27.46 14.86
CA ILE A 147 18.58 27.75 16.25
C ILE A 147 17.80 26.56 16.82
N LEU A 148 18.38 25.89 17.81
CA LEU A 148 17.70 24.87 18.61
C LEU A 148 17.33 25.45 19.98
N ASN A 149 16.06 25.28 20.34
CA ASN A 149 15.57 25.72 21.64
C ASN A 149 16.07 24.81 22.77
N VAL A 150 16.28 25.40 23.95
CA VAL A 150 16.59 24.72 25.20
C VAL A 150 15.58 25.19 26.22
N ASP A 151 14.75 24.27 26.72
CA ASP A 151 13.84 24.54 27.83
C ASP A 151 14.50 24.12 29.13
N ILE A 152 14.56 25.01 30.10
CA ILE A 152 15.20 24.85 31.40
C ILE A 152 14.13 24.92 32.47
N HIS A 153 13.89 23.80 33.16
CA HIS A 153 13.05 23.77 34.36
C HIS A 153 13.87 24.17 35.57
N LEU A 154 13.37 25.12 36.36
CA LEU A 154 14.08 25.77 37.46
C LEU A 154 13.75 25.11 38.81
N ASP A 155 14.68 25.17 39.78
CA ASP A 155 14.52 24.69 41.17
C ASP A 155 13.91 23.27 41.29
N CYS A 156 14.36 22.34 40.43
CA CYS A 156 13.83 20.99 40.29
C CYS A 156 14.30 20.06 41.42
N THR A 157 13.39 19.25 41.96
CA THR A 157 13.74 18.11 42.82
C THR A 157 14.14 16.88 42.00
N LYS A 158 14.68 15.85 42.68
CA LYS A 158 15.03 14.57 42.04
C LYS A 158 13.78 13.82 41.57
N GLU A 159 12.69 13.98 42.30
CA GLU A 159 11.37 13.48 41.96
C GLU A 159 10.82 14.16 40.69
N ASP A 160 10.97 15.49 40.57
CA ASP A 160 10.58 16.23 39.37
C ASP A 160 11.41 15.78 38.16
N MET A 161 12.74 15.66 38.31
CA MET A 161 13.62 15.15 37.25
C MET A 161 13.28 13.72 36.81
N ALA A 162 12.94 12.84 37.75
CA ALA A 162 12.54 11.46 37.44
C ALA A 162 11.21 11.43 36.64
N TYR A 163 10.22 12.21 37.08
CA TYR A 163 8.93 12.36 36.40
C TYR A 163 9.09 12.94 34.99
N ASP A 164 9.91 13.98 34.83
CA ASP A 164 10.13 14.62 33.53
C ASP A 164 10.89 13.72 32.55
N ILE A 165 11.89 12.95 33.01
CA ILE A 165 12.56 11.93 32.19
C ILE A 165 11.55 10.87 31.71
N GLU A 166 10.69 10.38 32.60
CA GLU A 166 9.63 9.44 32.22
C GLU A 166 8.71 10.07 31.16
N ARG A 167 8.14 11.23 31.46
CA ARG A 167 7.19 11.97 30.59
C ARG A 167 7.76 12.22 29.20
N TYR A 168 9.02 12.64 29.07
CA TYR A 168 9.62 12.91 27.75
C TYR A 168 9.98 11.63 26.97
N ASN A 169 10.16 10.49 27.64
CA ASN A 169 10.43 9.22 26.98
C ASN A 169 9.16 8.37 26.71
N GLN A 170 7.98 8.77 27.19
CA GLN A 170 6.67 8.15 26.90
C GLN A 170 6.22 8.40 25.45
N ASN A 171 6.87 7.73 24.49
CA ASN A 171 6.54 7.78 23.06
C ASN A 171 6.44 6.38 22.45
N VAL A 172 5.38 6.10 21.70
CA VAL A 172 5.21 4.84 20.95
C VAL A 172 5.57 5.08 19.48
N PRO A 173 6.70 4.55 18.97
CA PRO A 173 7.06 4.69 17.57
C PRO A 173 6.13 3.86 16.68
N MET A 174 5.83 4.37 15.48
CA MET A 174 5.04 3.62 14.49
C MET A 174 5.65 2.23 14.24
N ASN A 175 4.81 1.20 14.22
CA ASN A 175 5.21 -0.17 13.92
C ASN A 175 5.44 -0.37 12.40
N THR A 176 5.84 -1.57 11.99
CA THR A 176 6.15 -1.88 10.59
C THR A 176 4.98 -1.68 9.62
N ASN A 177 3.77 -2.12 9.98
CA ASN A 177 2.59 -1.97 9.10
C ASN A 177 2.24 -0.49 8.92
N GLN A 178 2.16 0.24 10.04
CA GLN A 178 1.93 1.68 10.04
C GLN A 178 2.98 2.45 9.21
N LYS A 179 4.27 2.05 9.30
CA LYS A 179 5.35 2.64 8.49
C LYS A 179 5.27 2.29 7.01
N ASN A 180 4.82 1.08 6.68
CA ASN A 180 4.59 0.67 5.29
C ASN A 180 3.45 1.48 4.68
N PHE A 181 2.37 1.72 5.45
CA PHE A 181 1.20 2.48 5.00
C PHE A 181 1.49 3.96 4.67
N LEU A 182 2.60 4.55 5.14
CA LEU A 182 3.00 5.94 4.85
C LEU A 182 3.31 6.26 3.38
N CYS A 183 3.30 5.26 2.49
CA CYS A 183 3.43 5.48 1.04
C CYS A 183 2.09 5.44 0.29
N MET A 184 0.99 5.08 0.97
CA MET A 184 -0.36 5.13 0.42
C MET A 184 -0.79 6.61 0.41
N LEU A 185 -0.79 7.25 -0.75
CA LEU A 185 -1.18 8.66 -0.92
C LEU A 185 -2.52 8.81 -1.64
N ASN A 186 -2.89 7.84 -2.48
CA ASN A 186 -4.11 7.86 -3.28
C ASN A 186 -5.22 7.01 -2.63
N THR A 187 -4.87 5.79 -2.21
CA THR A 187 -5.77 4.70 -1.76
C THR A 187 -5.95 4.62 -0.24
N ALA A 188 -5.25 5.48 0.50
CA ALA A 188 -5.22 5.44 1.96
C ALA A 188 -6.55 5.77 2.63
N SER A 189 -7.46 6.47 1.92
CA SER A 189 -8.79 6.81 2.42
C SER A 189 -9.68 5.57 2.39
N ASP A 190 -9.77 4.92 1.25
CA ASP A 190 -10.71 3.83 0.96
C ASP A 190 -10.40 2.59 1.82
N ILE A 191 -9.11 2.21 1.90
CA ILE A 191 -8.64 1.14 2.79
C ILE A 191 -8.96 1.45 4.26
N LYS A 192 -8.88 2.72 4.67
CA LYS A 192 -9.20 3.12 6.04
C LYS A 192 -10.70 3.15 6.30
N ASP A 193 -11.52 3.49 5.32
CA ASP A 193 -12.97 3.48 5.49
C ASP A 193 -13.43 2.04 5.72
N LEU A 194 -13.06 1.12 4.81
CA LEU A 194 -13.27 -0.33 4.95
C LEU A 194 -12.74 -0.86 6.30
N ALA A 195 -11.49 -0.57 6.67
CA ALA A 195 -10.92 -1.06 7.93
C ALA A 195 -11.58 -0.50 9.19
N ASN A 196 -12.21 0.67 9.11
CA ASN A 196 -12.80 1.34 10.27
C ASN A 196 -14.29 1.11 10.42
N ASN A 197 -15.03 1.09 9.31
CA ASN A 197 -16.49 1.21 9.27
C ASN A 197 -17.20 -0.06 8.78
N HIS A 198 -16.57 -0.87 7.92
CA HIS A 198 -17.22 -2.06 7.36
C HIS A 198 -17.51 -3.11 8.44
N VAL A 199 -18.73 -3.65 8.44
CA VAL A 199 -19.24 -4.55 9.48
C VAL A 199 -18.42 -5.85 9.61
N PHE A 200 -18.01 -6.44 8.48
CA PHE A 200 -17.17 -7.63 8.43
C PHE A 200 -15.97 -7.63 9.39
N PHE A 201 -15.20 -6.53 9.43
CA PHE A 201 -13.98 -6.42 10.27
C PHE A 201 -14.25 -6.15 11.75
N LYS A 202 -15.52 -5.98 12.13
CA LYS A 202 -15.97 -5.67 13.48
C LYS A 202 -16.77 -6.82 14.10
N ASP A 203 -17.66 -7.42 13.32
CA ASP A 203 -18.69 -8.35 13.80
C ASP A 203 -18.66 -9.74 13.15
N CYS A 204 -17.89 -9.97 12.07
CA CYS A 204 -17.86 -11.26 11.34
C CYS A 204 -16.51 -12.00 11.44
N GLY A 205 -15.38 -11.36 11.10
CA GLY A 205 -14.06 -12.01 11.12
C GLY A 205 -13.35 -11.96 12.47
N ASP A 206 -12.49 -12.95 12.75
CA ASP A 206 -11.74 -13.05 14.01
C ASP A 206 -10.54 -12.06 14.10
N TYR A 207 -10.85 -10.77 14.22
CA TYR A 207 -9.87 -9.69 14.41
C TYR A 207 -9.83 -9.23 15.86
N LYS A 208 -8.65 -9.25 16.49
CA LYS A 208 -8.55 -8.86 17.91
C LYS A 208 -8.48 -7.34 18.03
N GLY A 209 -9.17 -6.74 19.00
CA GLY A 209 -9.24 -5.28 19.17
C GLY A 209 -7.89 -4.54 19.30
N TYR A 210 -6.80 -5.23 19.69
CA TYR A 210 -5.45 -4.64 19.70
C TYR A 210 -4.79 -4.55 18.31
N GLU A 211 -5.36 -5.17 17.28
CA GLU A 211 -4.80 -5.26 15.93
C GLU A 211 -5.14 -4.03 15.09
N LYS A 212 -6.37 -3.51 15.20
CA LYS A 212 -6.81 -2.26 14.57
C LYS A 212 -5.85 -1.08 14.83
N PRO A 213 -5.51 -0.70 16.08
CA PRO A 213 -4.53 0.37 16.32
C PRO A 213 -3.10 0.03 15.86
N LYS A 214 -2.80 -1.21 15.46
CA LYS A 214 -1.51 -1.62 14.91
C LYS A 214 -1.47 -1.58 13.37
N GLY A 215 -2.52 -1.16 12.68
CA GLY A 215 -2.53 -1.11 11.21
C GLY A 215 -2.58 -2.49 10.56
N ILE A 216 -3.20 -3.47 11.23
CA ILE A 216 -3.24 -4.87 10.78
C ILE A 216 -4.39 -5.12 9.81
N ILE A 217 -5.54 -4.46 9.98
CA ILE A 217 -6.70 -4.63 9.10
C ILE A 217 -6.41 -3.99 7.74
N GLU A 218 -5.81 -2.80 7.73
CA GLU A 218 -5.35 -2.11 6.52
C GLU A 218 -4.33 -2.95 5.73
N ARG A 219 -3.47 -3.72 6.43
CA ARG A 219 -2.59 -4.71 5.79
C ARG A 219 -3.40 -5.84 5.16
N VAL A 220 -4.39 -6.40 5.86
CA VAL A 220 -5.22 -7.51 5.34
C VAL A 220 -5.97 -7.07 4.08
N ILE A 221 -6.55 -5.87 4.06
CA ILE A 221 -7.20 -5.28 2.88
C ILE A 221 -6.18 -5.09 1.75
N THR A 222 -5.01 -4.50 2.03
CA THR A 222 -3.92 -4.34 1.04
C THR A 222 -3.53 -5.69 0.43
N GLU A 223 -3.41 -6.74 1.26
CA GLU A 223 -3.07 -8.10 0.83
C GLU A 223 -4.20 -8.79 0.06
N ALA A 224 -5.47 -8.48 0.35
CA ALA A 224 -6.63 -9.03 -0.35
C ALA A 224 -6.75 -8.46 -1.77
N MET A 225 -6.78 -7.13 -1.90
CA MET A 225 -6.85 -6.45 -3.20
C MET A 225 -5.68 -6.81 -4.12
N MET A 226 -4.47 -6.95 -3.56
CA MET A 226 -3.30 -7.41 -4.30
C MET A 226 -3.38 -8.87 -4.75
N LEU A 227 -4.18 -9.71 -4.09
CA LEU A 227 -4.39 -11.10 -4.48
C LEU A 227 -5.52 -11.24 -5.50
N MET A 228 -6.59 -10.45 -5.35
CA MET A 228 -7.76 -10.45 -6.25
C MET A 228 -7.44 -9.81 -7.60
N PHE A 229 -6.77 -8.64 -7.60
CA PHE A 229 -6.70 -7.77 -8.77
C PHE A 229 -5.29 -7.62 -9.36
N HIS A 230 -4.23 -7.70 -8.54
CA HIS A 230 -2.85 -7.35 -8.92
C HIS A 230 -1.83 -8.46 -8.58
N PHE A 231 -2.23 -9.74 -8.71
CA PHE A 231 -1.42 -10.86 -8.23
C PHE A 231 -0.14 -11.10 -9.06
N ASP A 232 -0.13 -10.71 -10.32
CA ASP A 232 1.07 -10.65 -11.15
C ASP A 232 2.15 -9.76 -10.49
N LEU A 233 1.76 -8.61 -9.94
CA LEU A 233 2.61 -7.66 -9.23
C LEU A 233 2.83 -7.98 -7.73
N TRP A 234 2.41 -9.17 -7.26
CA TRP A 234 2.50 -9.56 -5.85
C TRP A 234 3.89 -9.34 -5.23
N SER A 235 3.91 -8.61 -4.12
CA SER A 235 5.12 -8.36 -3.35
C SER A 235 4.81 -8.35 -1.84
N LYS A 236 5.61 -7.71 -0.99
CA LYS A 236 5.42 -7.77 0.47
C LYS A 236 5.72 -6.42 1.15
N GLY A 237 4.93 -6.10 2.18
CA GLY A 237 5.13 -4.91 3.00
C GLY A 237 5.12 -3.63 2.18
N LYS A 238 6.05 -2.70 2.45
CA LYS A 238 6.07 -1.38 1.78
C LYS A 238 6.03 -1.44 0.24
N LYS A 239 6.67 -2.41 -0.41
CA LYS A 239 6.62 -2.52 -1.89
C LYS A 239 5.20 -2.86 -2.37
N MET A 240 4.46 -3.68 -1.63
CA MET A 240 3.08 -4.04 -1.94
C MET A 240 2.17 -2.82 -1.83
N ASN A 241 2.33 -2.02 -0.76
CA ASN A 241 1.66 -0.74 -0.60
C ASN A 241 1.98 0.23 -1.76
N GLU A 242 3.25 0.37 -2.16
CA GLU A 242 3.65 1.24 -3.30
C GLU A 242 3.08 0.76 -4.65
N VAL A 243 2.87 -0.54 -4.83
CA VAL A 243 2.23 -1.11 -6.02
C VAL A 243 0.73 -0.85 -6.00
N LEU A 244 0.03 -1.18 -4.91
CA LEU A 244 -1.42 -1.00 -4.82
C LEU A 244 -1.80 0.48 -4.98
N ASP A 245 -1.09 1.40 -4.30
CA ASP A 245 -1.38 2.84 -4.37
C ASP A 245 -1.19 3.46 -5.76
N ALA A 246 -0.44 2.78 -6.64
CA ALA A 246 -0.15 3.24 -8.00
C ALA A 246 -1.03 2.60 -9.08
N ASN A 247 -1.66 1.45 -8.79
CA ASN A 247 -2.40 0.65 -9.78
C ASN A 247 -3.87 0.42 -9.43
N ALA A 248 -4.26 0.58 -8.16
CA ALA A 248 -5.63 0.31 -7.74
C ALA A 248 -6.62 1.38 -8.26
N SER A 249 -7.82 0.92 -8.60
CA SER A 249 -8.91 1.79 -9.06
C SER A 249 -10.03 1.87 -8.02
N SER A 250 -10.85 2.92 -8.07
CA SER A 250 -12.05 3.02 -7.23
C SER A 250 -13.01 1.84 -7.47
N ALA A 251 -13.02 1.32 -8.70
CA ALA A 251 -13.88 0.22 -9.12
C ALA A 251 -13.52 -1.11 -8.41
N GLU A 252 -12.22 -1.38 -8.21
CA GLU A 252 -11.72 -2.53 -7.43
C GLU A 252 -12.09 -2.44 -5.94
N PHE A 253 -12.09 -1.24 -5.37
CA PHE A 253 -12.59 -1.02 -4.02
C PHE A 253 -14.08 -1.36 -3.91
N SER A 254 -14.91 -0.93 -4.86
CA SER A 254 -16.34 -1.24 -4.88
C SER A 254 -16.65 -2.73 -5.09
N ILE A 255 -15.86 -3.46 -5.88
CA ILE A 255 -15.98 -4.94 -5.97
C ILE A 255 -15.72 -5.57 -4.59
N PHE A 256 -14.60 -5.19 -3.96
CA PHE A 256 -14.20 -5.79 -2.69
C PHE A 256 -15.12 -5.39 -1.52
N GLU A 257 -15.69 -4.19 -1.55
CA GLU A 257 -16.72 -3.75 -0.60
C GLU A 257 -17.99 -4.59 -0.73
N GLY A 258 -18.55 -4.74 -1.94
CA GLY A 258 -19.72 -5.59 -2.16
C GLY A 258 -19.49 -7.07 -1.79
N GLU A 259 -18.30 -7.60 -2.03
CA GLU A 259 -17.94 -8.96 -1.58
C GLU A 259 -17.79 -9.07 -0.05
N LEU A 260 -17.41 -8.00 0.65
CA LEU A 260 -17.43 -7.96 2.10
C LEU A 260 -18.85 -7.83 2.66
N ASP A 261 -19.76 -7.14 1.98
CA ASP A 261 -21.19 -7.10 2.32
C ASP A 261 -21.82 -8.49 2.18
N ASP A 262 -21.66 -9.16 1.02
CA ASP A 262 -22.09 -10.54 0.77
C ASP A 262 -21.56 -11.51 1.85
N LEU A 263 -20.26 -11.43 2.16
CA LEU A 263 -19.65 -12.23 3.22
C LEU A 263 -20.21 -11.88 4.61
N SER A 264 -20.66 -10.65 4.85
CA SER A 264 -21.23 -10.25 6.14
C SER A 264 -22.61 -10.86 6.41
N GLU A 265 -23.33 -11.29 5.36
CA GLU A 265 -24.62 -11.98 5.49
C GLU A 265 -24.45 -13.48 5.81
N ILE A 266 -23.42 -14.13 5.24
CA ILE A 266 -23.25 -15.59 5.30
C ILE A 266 -22.23 -16.08 6.34
N ILE A 267 -21.37 -15.21 6.88
CA ILE A 267 -20.30 -15.58 7.82
C ILE A 267 -20.71 -15.36 9.28
N ASP A 268 -20.80 -16.46 10.03
CA ASP A 268 -20.98 -16.44 11.48
C ASP A 268 -19.63 -16.33 12.20
N HIS A 269 -19.51 -15.37 13.11
CA HIS A 269 -18.26 -15.04 13.81
C HIS A 269 -17.68 -16.21 14.62
N ASP A 270 -18.54 -16.94 15.34
CA ASP A 270 -18.10 -17.98 16.27
C ASP A 270 -17.74 -19.30 15.57
N THR A 271 -18.09 -19.45 14.28
CA THR A 271 -17.81 -20.63 13.47
C THR A 271 -16.94 -20.32 12.23
N THR A 272 -17.52 -20.02 11.07
CA THR A 272 -16.79 -19.82 9.81
C THR A 272 -15.91 -18.56 9.84
N GLY A 273 -16.30 -17.53 10.60
CA GLY A 273 -15.54 -16.30 10.85
C GLY A 273 -14.15 -16.50 11.46
N GLN A 274 -13.91 -17.64 12.13
CA GLN A 274 -12.60 -18.00 12.68
C GLN A 274 -11.53 -18.24 11.59
N LEU A 275 -11.93 -18.54 10.35
CA LEU A 275 -11.04 -18.60 9.20
C LEU A 275 -10.50 -17.21 8.80
N PHE A 276 -11.32 -16.16 9.00
CA PHE A 276 -11.04 -14.77 8.63
C PHE A 276 -10.31 -14.01 9.74
N ASN A 277 -9.15 -14.54 10.15
CA ASN A 277 -8.24 -13.90 11.08
C ASN A 277 -7.08 -13.15 10.38
N SER A 278 -6.35 -12.31 11.11
CA SER A 278 -5.31 -11.42 10.55
C SER A 278 -4.15 -12.10 9.80
N LYS A 279 -4.01 -13.44 9.88
CA LYS A 279 -3.09 -14.24 9.08
C LYS A 279 -3.68 -14.61 7.72
N ASN A 280 -4.95 -15.02 7.67
CA ASN A 280 -5.54 -15.77 6.56
C ASN A 280 -6.71 -15.08 5.83
N SER A 281 -7.36 -14.02 6.36
CA SER A 281 -8.54 -13.44 5.68
C SER A 281 -8.30 -13.04 4.23
N PHE A 282 -7.12 -12.51 3.91
CA PHE A 282 -6.79 -12.06 2.55
C PHE A 282 -6.92 -13.16 1.49
N ILE A 283 -6.65 -14.43 1.86
CA ILE A 283 -6.79 -15.57 0.94
C ILE A 283 -8.22 -16.11 0.90
N TRP A 284 -8.99 -15.96 1.98
CA TRP A 284 -10.41 -16.30 2.00
C TRP A 284 -11.26 -15.30 1.21
N PHE A 285 -10.93 -14.02 1.25
CA PHE A 285 -11.52 -13.01 0.36
C PHE A 285 -11.23 -13.32 -1.11
N ALA A 286 -9.99 -13.65 -1.48
CA ALA A 286 -9.67 -14.05 -2.85
C ALA A 286 -10.29 -15.40 -3.27
N ALA A 287 -10.52 -16.32 -2.33
CA ALA A 287 -11.26 -17.56 -2.60
C ALA A 287 -12.76 -17.27 -2.84
N PHE A 288 -13.35 -16.32 -2.11
CA PHE A 288 -14.72 -15.88 -2.35
C PHE A 288 -14.87 -15.17 -3.71
N ASN A 289 -13.94 -14.28 -4.06
CA ASN A 289 -13.86 -13.64 -5.38
C ASN A 289 -13.74 -14.65 -6.54
N LYS A 290 -13.12 -15.81 -6.32
CA LYS A 290 -13.14 -16.94 -7.27
C LYS A 290 -14.44 -17.73 -7.26
N PHE A 291 -15.06 -17.88 -6.09
CA PHE A 291 -16.35 -18.55 -5.95
C PHE A 291 -17.48 -17.79 -6.67
N THR A 292 -17.44 -16.45 -6.73
CA THR A 292 -18.45 -15.68 -7.47
C THR A 292 -18.46 -15.96 -8.98
N ASP A 293 -17.36 -16.50 -9.54
CA ASP A 293 -17.30 -16.94 -10.94
C ASP A 293 -18.03 -18.29 -11.18
N PHE A 294 -18.55 -18.97 -10.14
CA PHE A 294 -19.21 -20.28 -10.26
C PHE A 294 -20.74 -20.23 -10.44
N ASP A 295 -21.35 -19.04 -10.43
CA ASP A 295 -22.82 -18.85 -10.54
C ASP A 295 -23.63 -19.67 -9.50
N LEU A 296 -23.15 -19.68 -8.25
CA LEU A 296 -23.76 -20.36 -7.12
C LEU A 296 -24.22 -19.36 -6.04
N PRO A 297 -25.34 -19.61 -5.33
CA PRO A 297 -25.78 -18.76 -4.22
C PRO A 297 -24.72 -18.65 -3.12
N ASN A 298 -24.54 -17.46 -2.55
CA ASN A 298 -23.49 -17.13 -1.58
C ASN A 298 -23.47 -18.07 -0.37
N GLU A 299 -24.62 -18.58 0.09
CA GLU A 299 -24.72 -19.52 1.21
C GLU A 299 -23.95 -20.83 0.97
N ARG A 300 -23.77 -21.23 -0.30
CA ARG A 300 -22.98 -22.41 -0.68
C ARG A 300 -21.51 -22.25 -0.31
N PHE A 301 -20.99 -21.02 -0.31
CA PHE A 301 -19.65 -20.75 0.21
C PHE A 301 -19.55 -21.00 1.71
N ALA A 302 -20.57 -20.65 2.51
CA ALA A 302 -20.60 -20.96 3.94
C ALA A 302 -20.69 -22.47 4.22
N GLU A 303 -21.41 -23.24 3.39
CA GLU A 303 -21.39 -24.72 3.43
C GLU A 303 -19.97 -25.26 3.16
N PHE A 304 -19.28 -24.71 2.16
CA PHE A 304 -17.89 -25.07 1.84
C PHE A 304 -16.93 -24.73 2.99
N LEU A 305 -17.00 -23.53 3.58
CA LEU A 305 -16.15 -23.15 4.71
C LEU A 305 -16.36 -24.08 5.92
N THR A 306 -17.61 -24.49 6.17
CA THR A 306 -17.94 -25.47 7.21
C THR A 306 -17.31 -26.82 6.93
N ALA A 307 -17.42 -27.33 5.69
CA ALA A 307 -16.77 -28.56 5.26
C ALA A 307 -15.23 -28.46 5.31
N PHE A 308 -14.68 -27.28 5.02
CA PHE A 308 -13.25 -27.02 5.09
C PHE A 308 -12.72 -27.09 6.53
N GLN A 309 -13.42 -26.47 7.49
CA GLN A 309 -13.08 -26.55 8.92
C GLN A 309 -13.20 -27.97 9.49
N ASP A 310 -14.14 -28.76 8.99
CA ASP A 310 -14.39 -30.15 9.42
C ASP A 310 -13.33 -31.14 8.90
N ARG A 311 -12.96 -31.06 7.62
CA ARG A 311 -12.08 -32.05 6.97
C ARG A 311 -11.20 -31.54 5.84
N LEU A 312 -11.70 -30.69 4.93
CA LEU A 312 -11.01 -30.42 3.65
C LEU A 312 -9.65 -29.72 3.85
N HIS A 313 -9.47 -28.96 4.94
CA HIS A 313 -8.20 -28.31 5.29
C HIS A 313 -6.99 -29.27 5.38
N SER A 314 -7.27 -30.55 5.66
CA SER A 314 -6.28 -31.62 5.83
C SER A 314 -6.02 -32.46 4.58
N GLU A 315 -6.81 -32.28 3.51
CA GLU A 315 -6.68 -33.07 2.28
C GLU A 315 -5.38 -32.75 1.54
N CYS A 316 -4.74 -33.79 1.00
CA CYS A 316 -3.40 -33.74 0.42
C CYS A 316 -3.45 -33.85 -1.10
N PHE A 317 -2.57 -33.10 -1.76
CA PHE A 317 -2.51 -32.99 -3.21
C PHE A 317 -1.22 -33.63 -3.75
N ASP A 318 -1.35 -34.55 -4.71
CA ASP A 318 -0.23 -35.25 -5.36
C ASP A 318 0.77 -34.27 -6.00
N GLU A 319 0.24 -33.30 -6.76
CA GLU A 319 0.98 -32.23 -7.43
C GLU A 319 1.72 -31.28 -6.47
N TYR A 320 1.37 -31.27 -5.18
CA TYR A 320 2.00 -30.46 -4.14
C TYR A 320 2.86 -31.27 -3.18
N GLU A 321 3.37 -32.42 -3.63
CA GLU A 321 4.23 -33.34 -2.85
C GLU A 321 3.51 -33.92 -1.61
N GLN A 322 2.24 -34.31 -1.74
CA GLN A 322 1.39 -34.83 -0.65
C GLN A 322 1.20 -33.82 0.50
N LYS A 323 1.12 -32.53 0.17
CA LYS A 323 0.89 -31.45 1.14
C LYS A 323 -0.55 -30.97 1.08
N SER A 324 -1.05 -30.61 2.26
CA SER A 324 -2.36 -30.00 2.47
C SER A 324 -2.28 -28.49 2.67
N PHE A 325 -3.43 -27.81 2.69
CA PHE A 325 -3.51 -26.39 3.05
C PHE A 325 -2.85 -26.11 4.41
N ASP A 326 -3.14 -26.95 5.42
CA ASP A 326 -2.50 -26.90 6.74
C ASP A 326 -0.98 -26.95 6.69
N THR A 327 -0.42 -27.74 5.76
CA THR A 327 1.03 -27.89 5.62
C THR A 327 1.67 -26.58 5.14
N TYR A 328 1.03 -25.88 4.21
CA TYR A 328 1.46 -24.56 3.77
C TYR A 328 1.14 -23.47 4.79
N ASP A 329 0.05 -23.57 5.55
CA ASP A 329 -0.33 -22.56 6.53
C ASP A 329 0.54 -22.58 7.80
N ASN A 330 0.98 -23.77 8.23
CA ASN A 330 1.94 -23.92 9.33
C ASN A 330 3.40 -23.75 8.89
N GLY A 331 3.64 -23.57 7.59
CA GLY A 331 4.96 -23.36 7.00
C GLY A 331 5.60 -22.00 7.32
N LYS A 332 6.85 -21.84 6.89
CA LYS A 332 7.52 -20.53 6.80
C LYS A 332 7.18 -19.87 5.47
N GLY A 333 7.19 -18.54 5.41
CA GLY A 333 6.96 -17.83 4.16
C GLY A 333 5.52 -17.88 3.68
N THR A 334 4.53 -17.89 4.60
CA THR A 334 3.08 -18.01 4.31
C THR A 334 2.48 -16.93 3.40
N LYS A 335 3.30 -15.94 2.98
CA LYS A 335 2.96 -14.83 2.07
C LYS A 335 3.89 -14.70 0.87
N ASP A 336 4.77 -15.68 0.67
CA ASP A 336 5.61 -15.76 -0.52
C ASP A 336 4.74 -16.11 -1.72
N LYS A 337 4.99 -15.52 -2.89
CA LYS A 337 4.08 -15.59 -4.06
C LYS A 337 3.66 -17.02 -4.40
N LYS A 338 4.63 -17.96 -4.40
CA LYS A 338 4.37 -19.39 -4.63
C LYS A 338 3.47 -20.03 -3.56
N VAL A 339 3.66 -19.69 -2.28
CA VAL A 339 2.83 -20.24 -1.18
C VAL A 339 1.40 -19.71 -1.25
N VAL A 340 1.23 -18.43 -1.59
CA VAL A 340 -0.09 -17.81 -1.78
C VAL A 340 -0.80 -18.40 -3.00
N ALA A 341 -0.10 -18.53 -4.13
CA ALA A 341 -0.62 -19.18 -5.34
C ALA A 341 -1.10 -20.61 -5.06
N THR A 342 -0.23 -21.46 -4.50
CA THR A 342 -0.57 -22.87 -4.20
C THR A 342 -1.75 -22.98 -3.25
N LYS A 343 -1.83 -22.15 -2.20
CA LYS A 343 -2.98 -22.18 -1.29
C LYS A 343 -4.29 -21.76 -1.98
N LEU A 344 -4.26 -20.75 -2.85
CA LEU A 344 -5.47 -20.27 -3.52
C LEU A 344 -5.97 -21.30 -4.55
N ASP A 345 -5.04 -21.93 -5.26
CA ASP A 345 -5.31 -23.05 -6.18
C ASP A 345 -5.89 -24.28 -5.44
N MET A 346 -5.30 -24.67 -4.31
CA MET A 346 -5.87 -25.69 -3.42
C MET A 346 -7.31 -25.36 -3.02
N LEU A 347 -7.61 -24.12 -2.62
CA LEU A 347 -8.97 -23.72 -2.27
C LEU A 347 -9.92 -23.78 -3.48
N GLU A 348 -9.48 -23.36 -4.66
CA GLU A 348 -10.27 -23.46 -5.89
C GLU A 348 -10.61 -24.91 -6.24
N LYS A 349 -9.62 -25.82 -6.17
CA LYS A 349 -9.83 -27.25 -6.40
C LYS A 349 -10.77 -27.87 -5.38
N LEU A 350 -10.56 -27.61 -4.08
CA LEU A 350 -11.47 -28.09 -3.03
C LEU A 350 -12.91 -27.58 -3.23
N MET A 351 -13.11 -26.36 -3.71
CA MET A 351 -14.45 -25.86 -4.03
C MET A 351 -15.05 -26.58 -5.24
N LYS A 352 -14.29 -26.74 -6.34
CA LYS A 352 -14.76 -27.43 -7.54
C LYS A 352 -15.12 -28.90 -7.26
N ASP A 353 -14.26 -29.61 -6.53
CA ASP A 353 -14.51 -30.96 -6.03
C ASP A 353 -15.78 -31.03 -5.16
N PHE A 354 -15.91 -30.09 -4.20
CA PHE A 354 -17.04 -30.06 -3.25
C PHE A 354 -18.39 -29.75 -3.91
N PHE A 355 -18.42 -28.88 -4.93
CA PHE A 355 -19.63 -28.54 -5.67
C PHE A 355 -19.89 -29.46 -6.87
N GLY A 356 -18.95 -30.34 -7.24
CA GLY A 356 -19.06 -31.22 -8.41
C GLY A 356 -18.88 -30.50 -9.75
N LEU A 357 -18.07 -29.43 -9.76
CA LEU A 357 -17.78 -28.58 -10.94
C LEU A 357 -16.56 -29.06 -11.74
N ASN A 358 -16.07 -30.28 -11.49
CA ASN A 358 -14.94 -30.84 -12.21
C ASN A 358 -15.37 -31.25 -13.62
N GLU A 359 -14.72 -30.66 -14.62
CA GLU A 359 -14.87 -31.07 -16.01
C GLU A 359 -14.47 -32.55 -16.17
N GLU A 360 -15.32 -33.34 -16.85
CA GLU A 360 -14.95 -34.70 -17.24
C GLU A 360 -13.72 -34.65 -18.14
N THR A 361 -12.62 -35.21 -17.65
CA THR A 361 -11.29 -34.97 -18.22
C THR A 361 -11.09 -35.77 -19.51
N GLU A 362 -11.07 -35.10 -20.66
CA GLU A 362 -10.35 -35.64 -21.82
C GLU A 362 -8.83 -35.52 -21.57
N GLU A 363 -8.09 -36.61 -21.77
CA GLU A 363 -6.68 -36.75 -21.37
C GLU A 363 -5.67 -35.93 -22.23
N PRO A 364 -4.43 -35.70 -21.74
CA PRO A 364 -3.76 -34.41 -21.92
C PRO A 364 -2.56 -34.37 -22.90
N ILE A 365 -2.31 -33.18 -23.47
CA ILE A 365 -1.00 -32.66 -23.97
C ILE A 365 -1.10 -31.12 -23.98
N ILE A 366 -0.10 -30.25 -23.72
CA ILE A 366 1.37 -30.36 -23.59
C ILE A 366 1.84 -29.49 -22.39
N GLU A 367 2.89 -29.88 -21.68
CA GLU A 367 3.58 -29.04 -20.66
C GLU A 367 4.08 -27.70 -21.23
N LYS A 368 3.75 -26.57 -20.58
CA LYS A 368 4.53 -25.33 -20.69
C LYS A 368 5.21 -25.02 -19.37
N ASN A 369 6.50 -25.33 -19.32
CA ASN A 369 7.37 -25.04 -18.18
C ASN A 369 7.39 -23.55 -17.84
N PHE A 370 6.95 -23.21 -16.63
CA PHE A 370 7.25 -21.93 -15.99
C PHE A 370 8.58 -22.04 -15.25
N ASP A 371 9.68 -21.71 -15.94
CA ASP A 371 10.94 -21.36 -15.28
C ASP A 371 11.02 -19.84 -15.08
N VAL A 372 11.70 -19.45 -14.00
CA VAL A 372 11.62 -18.12 -13.39
C VAL A 372 12.97 -17.39 -13.48
N ASP A 373 12.91 -16.06 -13.32
CA ASP A 373 13.97 -15.15 -12.86
C ASP A 373 14.98 -14.56 -13.87
N GLU A 374 14.80 -13.24 -14.09
CA GLU A 374 15.72 -12.15 -13.67
C GLU A 374 16.33 -11.19 -14.72
N VAL A 375 16.35 -9.92 -14.27
CA VAL A 375 17.14 -8.74 -14.72
C VAL A 375 16.70 -7.99 -15.98
N CYS A 376 16.46 -6.69 -15.76
CA CYS A 376 16.34 -5.62 -16.75
C CYS A 376 17.63 -4.79 -16.75
N GLU A 377 18.25 -4.57 -17.92
CA GLU A 377 19.14 -3.42 -18.14
C GLU A 377 19.21 -3.05 -19.64
N LYS A 378 19.66 -1.83 -19.95
CA LYS A 378 19.49 -1.15 -21.25
C LYS A 378 20.74 -1.27 -22.13
N GLN A 379 20.60 -1.30 -23.47
CA GLN A 379 21.14 -0.28 -24.41
C GLN A 379 21.05 -0.67 -25.91
N GLU A 380 20.60 0.31 -26.70
CA GLU A 380 21.04 0.79 -28.05
C GLU A 380 21.36 -0.14 -29.25
N GLU A 381 21.19 0.44 -30.44
CA GLU A 381 21.20 -0.14 -31.79
C GLU A 381 22.56 -0.71 -32.26
N VAL A 382 22.53 -1.74 -33.12
CA VAL A 382 23.32 -1.78 -34.39
C VAL A 382 22.53 -2.55 -35.46
N VAL A 383 22.50 -2.01 -36.69
CA VAL A 383 22.00 -2.65 -37.92
C VAL A 383 23.10 -3.48 -38.58
N GLU A 384 22.82 -4.68 -39.07
CA GLU A 384 23.56 -5.26 -40.20
C GLU A 384 22.70 -6.23 -41.03
N GLU A 385 22.50 -5.91 -42.32
CA GLU A 385 21.80 -6.73 -43.31
C GLU A 385 22.71 -7.84 -43.86
N LYS A 386 22.18 -9.04 -44.14
CA LYS A 386 22.64 -9.91 -45.24
C LYS A 386 21.49 -10.65 -45.93
N GLU A 387 21.65 -10.80 -47.24
CA GLU A 387 20.56 -11.06 -48.19
C GLU A 387 20.18 -12.54 -48.37
N ASN A 388 18.89 -12.73 -48.64
CA ASN A 388 18.19 -13.73 -49.46
C ASN A 388 18.94 -14.91 -50.12
N ASP A 389 18.25 -16.06 -50.13
CA ASP A 389 17.83 -16.68 -51.40
C ASP A 389 16.41 -17.30 -51.22
N PRO A 390 15.58 -17.45 -52.27
CA PRO A 390 14.12 -17.45 -52.13
C PRO A 390 13.48 -18.83 -51.92
N VAL A 391 12.44 -18.87 -51.08
CA VAL A 391 11.45 -19.96 -51.04
C VAL A 391 10.06 -19.35 -51.21
N VAL A 392 9.21 -20.06 -51.96
CA VAL A 392 7.88 -19.62 -52.41
C VAL A 392 6.98 -19.24 -51.22
N VAL A 393 6.46 -18.02 -51.25
CA VAL A 393 5.47 -17.50 -50.28
C VAL A 393 4.11 -17.47 -50.97
N GLU A 394 3.17 -18.28 -50.49
CA GLU A 394 1.74 -17.96 -50.63
C GLU A 394 1.45 -16.73 -49.77
N GLU A 395 0.61 -15.80 -50.25
CA GLU A 395 0.29 -14.54 -49.55
C GLU A 395 -0.43 -14.79 -48.22
N SER A 396 0.33 -15.05 -47.16
CA SER A 396 -0.13 -14.90 -45.78
C SER A 396 -0.16 -13.40 -45.48
N SER A 397 -1.34 -12.81 -45.63
CA SER A 397 -1.62 -11.44 -45.22
C SER A 397 -1.35 -11.29 -43.73
N VAL A 398 -0.36 -10.47 -43.36
CA VAL A 398 -0.12 -10.09 -41.97
C VAL A 398 -1.36 -9.33 -41.48
N PRO A 399 -2.03 -9.78 -40.39
CA PRO A 399 -3.22 -9.10 -39.90
C PRO A 399 -2.88 -7.67 -39.45
N THR A 400 -3.79 -6.76 -39.77
CA THR A 400 -3.71 -5.35 -39.39
C THR A 400 -3.84 -5.17 -37.87
N ALA A 401 -3.41 -4.01 -37.36
CA ALA A 401 -3.55 -3.70 -35.94
C ALA A 401 -5.02 -3.71 -35.47
N GLU A 402 -5.94 -3.31 -36.34
CA GLU A 402 -7.39 -3.29 -36.11
C GLU A 402 -7.98 -4.70 -36.06
N GLU A 403 -7.62 -5.60 -36.98
CA GLU A 403 -8.02 -7.01 -36.93
C GLU A 403 -7.50 -7.71 -35.65
N ILE A 404 -6.30 -7.36 -35.18
CA ILE A 404 -5.74 -7.87 -33.92
C ILE A 404 -6.51 -7.35 -32.69
N GLU A 405 -6.95 -6.07 -32.70
CA GLU A 405 -7.71 -5.46 -31.61
C GLU A 405 -9.16 -5.99 -31.57
N ASN A 406 -9.79 -6.18 -32.72
CA ASN A 406 -11.11 -6.79 -32.85
C ASN A 406 -11.09 -8.26 -32.44
N GLN A 407 -10.06 -9.03 -32.80
CA GLN A 407 -9.92 -10.43 -32.34
C GLN A 407 -9.77 -10.52 -30.81
N LYS A 408 -8.96 -9.65 -30.19
CA LYS A 408 -8.88 -9.58 -28.72
C LYS A 408 -10.22 -9.24 -28.07
N THR A 409 -10.98 -8.34 -28.69
CA THR A 409 -12.32 -7.97 -28.22
C THR A 409 -13.30 -9.13 -28.34
N LEU A 410 -13.26 -9.88 -29.45
CA LEU A 410 -14.04 -11.10 -29.64
C LEU A 410 -13.70 -12.17 -28.60
N ASP A 411 -12.42 -12.41 -28.35
CA ASP A 411 -11.95 -13.39 -27.37
C ASP A 411 -12.40 -13.00 -25.95
N PHE A 412 -12.37 -11.71 -25.61
CA PHE A 412 -12.87 -11.19 -24.33
C PHE A 412 -14.40 -11.34 -24.19
N ILE A 413 -15.17 -10.96 -25.21
CA ILE A 413 -16.64 -11.08 -25.20
C ILE A 413 -17.05 -12.55 -25.08
N LYS A 414 -16.33 -13.48 -25.71
CA LYS A 414 -16.55 -14.92 -25.56
C LYS A 414 -16.27 -15.46 -24.16
N ALA A 415 -15.26 -14.93 -23.50
CA ALA A 415 -14.88 -15.36 -22.16
C ALA A 415 -15.83 -14.81 -21.08
N GLU A 416 -16.27 -13.56 -21.20
CA GLU A 416 -16.95 -12.84 -20.10
C GLU A 416 -18.45 -12.54 -20.36
N VAL A 417 -18.97 -12.77 -21.58
CA VAL A 417 -20.32 -12.32 -21.98
C VAL A 417 -21.12 -13.36 -22.78
N ASP A 418 -20.68 -13.70 -23.99
CA ASP A 418 -21.37 -14.61 -24.92
C ASP A 418 -20.37 -15.52 -25.64
N PRO A 419 -20.22 -16.80 -25.21
CA PRO A 419 -19.40 -17.79 -25.91
C PRO A 419 -19.79 -17.99 -27.39
N GLY A 420 -21.03 -17.64 -27.77
CA GLY A 420 -21.56 -17.71 -29.13
C GLY A 420 -21.19 -16.55 -30.05
N ALA A 421 -20.61 -15.46 -29.52
CA ALA A 421 -20.32 -14.25 -30.29
C ALA A 421 -19.43 -14.50 -31.52
N ILE A 422 -19.64 -13.73 -32.58
CA ILE A 422 -18.85 -13.77 -33.82
C ILE A 422 -18.22 -12.41 -34.13
N MET A 423 -17.22 -12.38 -35.02
CA MET A 423 -16.51 -11.16 -35.39
C MET A 423 -17.46 -10.04 -35.87
N LYS A 424 -18.54 -10.41 -36.56
CA LYS A 424 -19.56 -9.46 -37.02
C LYS A 424 -20.20 -8.68 -35.86
N ASP A 425 -20.43 -9.34 -34.72
CA ASP A 425 -21.05 -8.68 -33.57
C ASP A 425 -20.07 -7.63 -33.00
N VAL A 426 -18.76 -7.94 -32.98
CA VAL A 426 -17.71 -7.00 -32.59
C VAL A 426 -17.60 -5.83 -33.56
N GLU A 427 -17.71 -6.07 -34.87
CA GLU A 427 -17.77 -5.02 -35.89
C GLU A 427 -18.98 -4.09 -35.65
N ASP A 428 -20.18 -4.66 -35.49
CA ASP A 428 -21.42 -3.92 -35.20
C ASP A 428 -21.31 -3.11 -33.87
N PHE A 429 -20.70 -3.67 -32.81
CA PHE A 429 -20.47 -2.95 -31.55
C PHE A 429 -19.41 -1.85 -31.65
N MET A 430 -18.32 -2.09 -32.39
CA MET A 430 -17.28 -1.07 -32.62
C MET A 430 -17.82 0.12 -33.40
N ASP A 431 -18.69 -0.10 -34.39
CA ASP A 431 -19.38 0.98 -35.11
C ASP A 431 -20.23 1.84 -34.14
N ILE A 432 -20.95 1.23 -33.20
CA ILE A 432 -21.69 1.94 -32.14
C ILE A 432 -20.75 2.76 -31.25
N VAL A 433 -19.61 2.19 -30.83
CA VAL A 433 -18.60 2.87 -29.98
C VAL A 433 -17.91 4.03 -30.70
N ASN A 434 -17.75 3.95 -32.02
CA ASN A 434 -17.10 4.97 -32.83
C ASN A 434 -18.06 6.08 -33.32
N ASP A 435 -19.39 5.94 -33.18
CA ASP A 435 -20.35 7.01 -33.48
C ASP A 435 -20.41 8.04 -32.33
N ASP A 436 -19.97 9.27 -32.63
CA ASP A 436 -20.03 10.45 -31.76
C ASP A 436 -21.44 10.76 -31.20
N ASN A 437 -22.50 10.17 -31.75
CA ASN A 437 -23.89 10.36 -31.30
C ASN A 437 -24.37 9.29 -30.29
N SER A 438 -23.70 8.13 -30.17
CA SER A 438 -24.12 7.04 -29.27
C SER A 438 -23.94 7.41 -27.78
N PHE A 439 -22.87 8.15 -27.47
CA PHE A 439 -22.46 8.45 -26.10
C PHE A 439 -22.05 9.92 -25.92
N LYS A 440 -22.37 10.50 -24.75
CA LYS A 440 -21.88 11.82 -24.31
C LYS A 440 -20.36 11.75 -24.12
N PHE A 441 -19.67 12.81 -24.52
CA PHE A 441 -18.21 12.93 -24.41
C PHE A 441 -17.64 12.79 -22.98
N ASP A 442 -18.47 12.92 -21.94
CA ASP A 442 -18.10 12.71 -20.54
C ASP A 442 -18.62 11.41 -19.91
N SER A 443 -19.22 10.52 -20.72
CA SER A 443 -19.56 9.15 -20.32
C SER A 443 -18.33 8.44 -19.75
N ALA A 444 -18.51 7.80 -18.60
CA ALA A 444 -17.46 7.01 -17.97
C ALA A 444 -17.15 5.72 -18.77
N VAL A 445 -18.13 5.15 -19.48
CA VAL A 445 -17.96 3.93 -20.30
C VAL A 445 -16.94 4.16 -21.42
N LEU A 446 -17.02 5.29 -22.14
CA LEU A 446 -16.04 5.61 -23.19
C LEU A 446 -14.60 5.84 -22.68
N THR A 447 -14.41 6.03 -21.37
CA THR A 447 -13.09 6.36 -20.80
C THR A 447 -12.30 5.17 -20.26
N VAL A 448 -12.84 3.95 -20.33
CA VAL A 448 -12.14 2.76 -19.84
C VAL A 448 -11.38 2.03 -20.94
N SER A 449 -12.06 1.33 -21.84
CA SER A 449 -11.50 0.76 -23.06
C SER A 449 -12.61 0.44 -24.07
N LYS A 450 -12.26 0.31 -25.36
CA LYS A 450 -13.23 -0.10 -26.38
C LYS A 450 -13.73 -1.52 -26.14
N THR A 451 -12.84 -2.43 -25.76
CA THR A 451 -13.15 -3.83 -25.41
C THR A 451 -14.25 -3.92 -24.34
N VAL A 452 -14.08 -3.21 -23.22
CA VAL A 452 -15.07 -3.20 -22.13
C VAL A 452 -16.38 -2.57 -22.58
N THR A 453 -16.34 -1.50 -23.37
CA THR A 453 -17.56 -0.87 -23.90
C THR A 453 -18.33 -1.84 -24.81
N CYS A 454 -17.64 -2.54 -25.71
CA CYS A 454 -18.26 -3.54 -26.59
C CYS A 454 -18.84 -4.72 -25.80
N ALA A 455 -18.15 -5.18 -24.75
CA ALA A 455 -18.65 -6.22 -23.85
C ALA A 455 -19.91 -5.81 -23.09
N LEU A 456 -20.00 -4.56 -22.62
CA LEU A 456 -21.20 -4.03 -21.98
C LEU A 456 -22.37 -3.85 -22.97
N ILE A 457 -22.08 -3.42 -24.21
CA ILE A 457 -23.08 -3.35 -25.29
C ILE A 457 -23.61 -4.77 -25.58
N ALA A 458 -22.72 -5.74 -25.79
CA ALA A 458 -23.08 -7.15 -26.00
C ALA A 458 -23.97 -7.69 -24.86
N TYR A 459 -23.58 -7.43 -23.61
CA TYR A 459 -24.35 -7.81 -22.44
C TYR A 459 -25.75 -7.17 -22.41
N SER A 460 -25.86 -5.88 -22.76
CA SER A 460 -27.15 -5.19 -22.82
C SER A 460 -28.09 -5.77 -23.90
N TYR A 461 -27.54 -6.24 -25.02
CA TYR A 461 -28.30 -6.94 -26.06
C TYR A 461 -28.75 -8.34 -25.61
N LEU A 462 -27.91 -9.11 -24.90
CA LEU A 462 -28.32 -10.40 -24.33
C LEU A 462 -29.51 -10.29 -23.36
N LEU A 463 -29.62 -9.16 -22.66
CA LEU A 463 -30.69 -8.89 -21.70
C LEU A 463 -31.97 -8.30 -22.31
N ASP A 464 -31.99 -7.95 -23.60
CA ASP A 464 -33.01 -7.06 -24.21
C ASP A 464 -33.15 -5.71 -23.45
N LYS A 465 -32.03 -5.13 -22.98
CA LYS A 465 -31.96 -3.88 -22.19
C LYS A 465 -31.02 -2.82 -22.82
N ASP A 466 -30.78 -2.90 -24.13
CA ASP A 466 -29.92 -1.97 -24.88
C ASP A 466 -30.35 -0.49 -24.70
N THR A 467 -31.65 -0.24 -24.76
CA THR A 467 -32.23 1.10 -24.61
C THR A 467 -32.02 1.68 -23.20
N GLU A 468 -32.02 0.85 -22.17
CA GLU A 468 -31.72 1.22 -20.79
C GLU A 468 -30.20 1.44 -20.60
N PHE A 469 -29.37 0.59 -21.22
CA PHE A 469 -27.92 0.72 -21.22
C PHE A 469 -27.47 2.06 -21.78
N PHE A 470 -27.95 2.47 -22.96
CA PHE A 470 -27.58 3.77 -23.52
C PHE A 470 -28.05 4.96 -22.66
N LYS A 471 -29.10 4.85 -21.84
CA LYS A 471 -29.46 5.90 -20.88
C LYS A 471 -28.46 5.96 -19.73
N TRP A 472 -28.24 4.82 -19.07
CA TRP A 472 -27.31 4.67 -17.94
C TRP A 472 -25.87 5.08 -18.30
N ALA A 473 -25.34 4.54 -19.40
CA ALA A 473 -24.00 4.82 -19.90
C ALA A 473 -23.78 6.32 -20.18
N ASN A 474 -24.86 7.02 -20.54
CA ASN A 474 -24.84 8.45 -20.79
C ASN A 474 -24.97 9.30 -19.52
N ASP A 475 -25.44 8.76 -18.39
CA ASP A 475 -25.60 9.50 -17.14
C ASP A 475 -24.45 9.26 -16.14
N ILE A 476 -23.65 8.20 -16.30
CA ILE A 476 -22.41 8.02 -15.54
C ILE A 476 -21.29 8.96 -16.02
N CYS A 477 -20.89 9.92 -15.18
CA CYS A 477 -19.85 10.90 -15.52
C CYS A 477 -18.44 10.38 -15.17
N LYS A 478 -17.48 10.56 -16.08
CA LYS A 478 -16.05 10.24 -15.90
C LYS A 478 -15.36 11.00 -14.75
N LYS A 479 -15.94 12.10 -14.29
CA LYS A 479 -15.28 13.01 -13.34
C LYS A 479 -15.19 12.40 -11.94
N GLY A 480 -13.98 11.96 -11.57
CA GLY A 480 -13.67 11.41 -10.25
C GLY A 480 -13.64 9.88 -10.21
N ARG A 481 -13.85 9.20 -11.34
CA ARG A 481 -13.64 7.75 -11.48
C ARG A 481 -12.20 7.47 -11.94
N THR A 482 -11.62 6.39 -11.45
CA THR A 482 -10.45 5.75 -12.05
C THR A 482 -10.81 4.32 -12.44
N PHE A 483 -10.16 3.83 -13.49
CA PHE A 483 -10.36 2.48 -14.02
C PHE A 483 -9.13 1.63 -13.81
N SER A 484 -9.30 0.33 -13.70
CA SER A 484 -8.21 -0.63 -13.64
C SER A 484 -7.48 -0.68 -14.99
N LEU A 485 -6.24 -1.18 -15.00
CA LEU A 485 -5.56 -1.58 -16.23
C LEU A 485 -6.04 -2.94 -16.76
N ASN A 486 -6.90 -3.64 -16.01
CA ASN A 486 -7.48 -4.92 -16.38
C ASN A 486 -8.92 -4.75 -16.87
N ASP A 487 -9.16 -5.02 -18.15
CA ASP A 487 -10.48 -4.94 -18.79
C ASP A 487 -11.53 -5.82 -18.10
N ARG A 488 -11.17 -7.00 -17.56
CA ARG A 488 -12.10 -7.89 -16.85
C ARG A 488 -12.69 -7.21 -15.62
N ILE A 489 -11.84 -6.59 -14.81
CA ILE A 489 -12.23 -5.87 -13.60
C ILE A 489 -13.18 -4.72 -13.97
N ASN A 490 -12.79 -3.93 -14.97
CA ASN A 490 -13.57 -2.80 -15.45
C ASN A 490 -14.96 -3.21 -15.97
N TYR A 491 -15.03 -4.31 -16.72
CA TYR A 491 -16.28 -4.89 -17.18
C TYR A 491 -17.16 -5.32 -16.01
N ILE A 492 -16.64 -6.10 -15.05
CA ILE A 492 -17.40 -6.55 -13.87
C ILE A 492 -17.95 -5.38 -13.07
N CYS A 493 -17.16 -4.32 -12.82
CA CYS A 493 -17.62 -3.12 -12.11
C CYS A 493 -18.78 -2.42 -12.83
N LEU A 494 -18.60 -2.11 -14.11
CA LEU A 494 -19.60 -1.38 -14.91
C LEU A 494 -20.84 -2.25 -15.17
N LYS A 495 -20.68 -3.57 -15.28
CA LYS A 495 -21.78 -4.54 -15.34
C LYS A 495 -22.59 -4.52 -14.05
N ARG A 496 -21.97 -4.64 -12.87
CA ARG A 496 -22.66 -4.56 -11.57
C ARG A 496 -23.38 -3.22 -11.38
N GLU A 497 -22.77 -2.10 -11.75
CA GLU A 497 -23.43 -0.78 -11.73
C GLU A 497 -24.66 -0.69 -12.66
N PHE A 498 -24.61 -1.36 -13.82
CA PHE A 498 -25.72 -1.42 -14.77
C PHE A 498 -26.83 -2.37 -14.30
N ASP A 499 -26.47 -3.55 -13.75
CA ASP A 499 -27.42 -4.49 -13.16
C ASP A 499 -28.25 -3.83 -12.04
N SER A 500 -27.59 -3.11 -11.12
CA SER A 500 -28.28 -2.35 -10.08
C SER A 500 -29.23 -1.27 -10.64
N TYR A 501 -28.84 -0.59 -11.72
CA TYR A 501 -29.70 0.37 -12.40
C TYR A 501 -30.94 -0.28 -13.04
N ILE A 502 -30.79 -1.50 -13.58
CA ILE A 502 -31.92 -2.28 -14.11
C ILE A 502 -32.86 -2.75 -12.99
N ASP A 503 -32.33 -3.20 -11.85
CA ASP A 503 -33.14 -3.66 -10.72
C ASP A 503 -33.89 -2.52 -10.00
N ASP A 504 -33.31 -1.31 -9.98
CA ASP A 504 -34.00 -0.08 -9.57
C ASP A 504 -35.16 0.28 -10.51
N LEU A 505 -34.97 0.15 -11.84
CA LEU A 505 -36.02 0.42 -12.84
C LEU A 505 -37.14 -0.61 -12.82
N ASP A 506 -36.80 -1.89 -12.67
CA ASP A 506 -37.76 -3.00 -12.60
C ASP A 506 -38.42 -3.11 -11.21
N GLY A 507 -38.04 -2.23 -10.27
CA GLY A 507 -38.70 -2.04 -8.97
C GLY A 507 -38.41 -3.14 -7.95
N LYS A 508 -37.28 -3.85 -8.08
CA LYS A 508 -36.90 -4.95 -7.18
C LYS A 508 -36.31 -4.47 -5.86
N ASN A 509 -35.72 -3.27 -5.84
CA ASN A 509 -35.25 -2.62 -4.60
C ASN A 509 -36.43 -1.99 -3.82
N VAL A 510 -37.17 -2.83 -3.10
CA VAL A 510 -38.10 -2.40 -2.05
C VAL A 510 -37.90 -3.22 -0.77
N ALA A 511 -37.39 -2.51 0.25
CA ALA A 511 -37.10 -2.92 1.63
C ALA A 511 -35.68 -3.47 1.86
#